data_AF-A0A7C4Z754-F1
#
_entry.id   AF-A0A7C4Z754-F1
#
_cell.length_a   1.000
_cell.length_b   1.000
_cell.length_c   1.000
_cell.angle_alpha   90.00
_cell.angle_beta   90.00
_cell.angle_gamma   90.00
#
_symmetry.space_group_name_H-M   'P 1'
#
loop_
_entity.id
_entity.type
_entity.pdbx_description
1 polymer ?
#
loop_
_entity_poly.entity_id
_entity_poly.type
_entity_poly.pdbx_seq_one_letter_code
_entity_poly.pdbx_strand_id
1 'polypeptide(L)'
;MAAKKKTQIIRFLKSEYRIGDKVPSSAIYECSECENITAFRQGEYFLPCEEDHGDDDQHWFRTNQFVHFVSRNLNTEFEKIETLGLRTADVIAEVSGTVGFVIFHIIWFGLWIWMNAGQSLFGISNFDPYPFGLLTMIVSLEAIFLSTFILISQNRSSQKSELRAELDYQTNLKTEKDVAEILSILHELREEGKLIEQETSEVLEDANIIFEAPKLRRTPKSLHHKRAKEIIKDAGIDIIKPPKSKKKGSV
;
A
#
# COMPACT_ATOMS: atom_id res chain seq x y z
N MET A 1 -5.16 6.50 33.63
CA MET A 1 -6.16 5.78 32.79
C MET A 1 -5.56 5.06 31.56
N ALA A 2 -4.30 5.27 31.16
CA ALA A 2 -3.70 4.65 29.97
C ALA A 2 -3.36 3.14 30.13
N ALA A 3 -2.95 2.68 31.32
CA ALA A 3 -2.56 1.29 31.55
C ALA A 3 -3.73 0.29 31.42
N LYS A 4 -4.92 0.65 31.90
CA LYS A 4 -6.12 -0.21 31.88
C LYS A 4 -6.65 -0.46 30.46
N LYS A 5 -6.46 0.52 29.54
CA LYS A 5 -6.84 0.40 28.13
C LYS A 5 -5.87 -0.49 27.35
N LYS A 6 -4.57 -0.46 27.69
CA LYS A 6 -3.53 -1.32 27.11
C LYS A 6 -3.77 -2.80 27.43
N THR A 7 -4.17 -3.11 28.68
CA THR A 7 -4.50 -4.48 29.11
C THR A 7 -5.80 -5.02 28.51
N GLN A 8 -6.78 -4.16 28.20
CA GLN A 8 -8.04 -4.54 27.55
C GLN A 8 -7.84 -4.91 26.06
N ILE A 9 -6.99 -4.18 25.34
CA ILE A 9 -6.72 -4.42 23.91
C ILE A 9 -5.99 -5.75 23.70
N ILE A 10 -5.07 -6.12 24.60
CA ILE A 10 -4.33 -7.39 24.55
C ILE A 10 -5.26 -8.59 24.83
N ARG A 11 -6.40 -8.39 25.50
CA ARG A 11 -7.32 -9.47 25.91
C ARG A 11 -8.34 -9.87 24.84
N PHE A 12 -8.44 -9.12 23.75
CA PHE A 12 -9.44 -9.33 22.68
C PHE A 12 -8.88 -10.03 21.43
N LEU A 13 -7.57 -10.24 21.36
CA LEU A 13 -6.95 -11.01 20.29
C LEU A 13 -6.87 -12.46 20.75
N LYS A 14 -7.82 -13.30 20.31
CA LYS A 14 -7.55 -14.75 20.33
C LYS A 14 -6.29 -14.99 19.51
N SER A 15 -5.45 -15.93 19.94
CA SER A 15 -4.32 -16.38 19.14
C SER A 15 -4.79 -17.13 17.89
N GLU A 16 -6.02 -17.67 17.90
CA GLU A 16 -6.55 -18.59 16.90
C GLU A 16 -7.98 -18.19 16.50
N TYR A 17 -8.24 -18.06 15.20
CA TYR A 17 -9.56 -17.74 14.62
C TYR A 17 -10.00 -18.82 13.66
N ARG A 18 -11.28 -19.20 13.64
CA ARG A 18 -11.78 -20.24 12.74
C ARG A 18 -12.25 -19.69 11.40
N ILE A 19 -12.36 -20.57 10.40
CA ILE A 19 -13.02 -20.25 9.13
C ILE A 19 -14.45 -19.75 9.41
N GLY A 20 -14.85 -18.64 8.79
CA GLY A 20 -16.15 -18.01 9.03
C GLY A 20 -16.23 -17.09 10.26
N ASP A 21 -15.19 -17.00 11.10
CA ASP A 21 -15.12 -15.94 12.10
C ASP A 21 -14.94 -14.57 11.42
N LYS A 22 -15.43 -13.52 12.09
CA LYS A 22 -15.28 -12.14 11.62
C LYS A 22 -13.92 -11.59 12.03
N VAL A 23 -13.19 -11.02 11.08
CA VAL A 23 -11.84 -10.51 11.26
C VAL A 23 -11.87 -9.31 12.23
N PRO A 24 -11.21 -9.39 13.40
CA PRO A 24 -11.31 -8.39 14.45
C PRO A 24 -10.54 -7.09 14.11
N SER A 25 -9.46 -7.20 13.36
CA SER A 25 -8.62 -6.08 12.92
C SER A 25 -7.98 -6.39 11.57
N SER A 26 -7.76 -5.36 10.76
CA SER A 26 -7.06 -5.51 9.49
C SER A 26 -5.59 -5.83 9.76
N ALA A 27 -5.18 -7.01 9.32
CA ALA A 27 -3.85 -7.55 9.53
C ALA A 27 -3.58 -8.71 8.58
N ILE A 28 -2.34 -9.20 8.62
CA ILE A 28 -1.93 -10.41 7.94
C ILE A 28 -2.12 -11.60 8.88
N TYR A 29 -2.82 -12.61 8.40
CA TYR A 29 -3.09 -13.85 9.10
C TYR A 29 -2.46 -15.01 8.37
N GLU A 30 -2.01 -15.99 9.13
CA GLU A 30 -1.36 -17.20 8.64
C GLU A 30 -2.26 -18.40 8.94
N CYS A 31 -2.47 -19.27 7.94
CA CYS A 31 -3.19 -20.51 8.13
C CYS A 31 -2.31 -21.53 8.87
N SER A 32 -2.85 -22.22 9.87
CA SER A 32 -2.10 -23.23 10.62
C SER A 32 -1.72 -24.48 9.81
N GLU A 33 -2.41 -24.75 8.69
CA GLU A 33 -2.23 -26.00 7.94
C GLU A 33 -1.32 -25.82 6.72
N CYS A 34 -1.57 -24.79 5.92
CA CYS A 34 -0.81 -24.55 4.69
C CYS A 34 0.26 -23.46 4.80
N GLU A 35 0.38 -22.82 5.98
CA GLU A 35 1.30 -21.68 6.20
C GLU A 35 1.09 -20.52 5.20
N ASN A 36 -0.06 -20.51 4.50
CA ASN A 36 -0.36 -19.48 3.52
C ASN A 36 -0.69 -18.16 4.23
N ILE A 37 -0.10 -17.09 3.73
CA ILE A 37 -0.17 -15.76 4.32
C ILE A 37 -1.19 -14.93 3.55
N THR A 38 -2.26 -14.51 4.23
CA THR A 38 -3.35 -13.75 3.61
C THR A 38 -3.66 -12.48 4.39
N ALA A 39 -3.85 -11.37 3.67
CA ALA A 39 -4.21 -10.09 4.26
C ALA A 39 -5.74 -9.96 4.31
N PHE A 40 -6.30 -9.71 5.49
CA PHE A 40 -7.73 -9.51 5.69
C PHE A 40 -8.03 -8.09 6.15
N ARG A 41 -9.15 -7.50 5.72
CA ARG A 41 -9.65 -6.23 6.28
C ARG A 41 -10.56 -6.47 7.48
N GLN A 42 -10.59 -5.47 8.38
CA GLN A 42 -11.47 -5.53 9.55
C GLN A 42 -12.94 -5.69 9.11
N GLY A 43 -13.59 -6.71 9.65
CA GLY A 43 -14.99 -7.02 9.36
C GLY A 43 -15.23 -7.90 8.13
N GLU A 44 -14.18 -8.28 7.37
CA GLU A 44 -14.26 -9.41 6.44
C GLU A 44 -14.36 -10.74 7.22
N TYR A 45 -14.61 -11.83 6.51
CA TYR A 45 -14.68 -13.18 7.06
C TYR A 45 -13.47 -13.98 6.61
N PHE A 46 -12.98 -14.86 7.48
CA PHE A 46 -11.92 -15.81 7.10
C PHE A 46 -12.45 -16.78 6.05
N LEU A 47 -11.83 -16.73 4.86
CA LEU A 47 -12.15 -17.57 3.71
C LEU A 47 -11.43 -18.92 3.82
N PRO A 48 -11.99 -20.00 3.24
CA PRO A 48 -11.29 -21.27 3.10
C PRO A 48 -10.07 -21.12 2.18
N CYS A 49 -9.05 -21.95 2.39
CA CYS A 49 -7.86 -21.98 1.54
C CYS A 49 -8.19 -22.57 0.16
N GLU A 50 -7.43 -22.19 -0.87
CA GLU A 50 -7.58 -22.71 -2.24
C GLU A 50 -7.20 -24.21 -2.32
N GLU A 51 -6.33 -24.67 -1.43
CA GLU A 51 -5.93 -26.07 -1.29
C GLU A 51 -6.94 -26.82 -0.40
N ASP A 52 -7.42 -27.97 -0.90
CA ASP A 52 -8.33 -28.86 -0.17
C ASP A 52 -7.53 -29.70 0.82
N HIS A 53 -7.60 -29.35 2.11
CA HIS A 53 -6.88 -30.03 3.19
C HIS A 53 -7.69 -31.14 3.86
N GLY A 54 -8.84 -31.53 3.30
CA GLY A 54 -9.72 -32.53 3.92
C GLY A 54 -10.50 -31.97 5.12
N ASP A 55 -11.57 -32.69 5.45
CA ASP A 55 -12.63 -32.31 6.40
C ASP A 55 -12.18 -32.41 7.88
N ASP A 56 -11.08 -31.76 8.23
CA ASP A 56 -10.69 -31.57 9.63
C ASP A 56 -11.11 -30.15 10.07
N ASP A 57 -12.10 -30.09 10.95
CA ASP A 57 -12.69 -28.87 11.56
C ASP A 57 -11.69 -28.01 12.39
N GLN A 58 -10.38 -28.30 12.30
CA GLN A 58 -9.31 -27.68 13.08
C GLN A 58 -8.49 -26.66 12.29
N HIS A 59 -8.99 -26.11 11.18
CA HIS A 59 -8.32 -24.99 10.54
C HIS A 59 -8.51 -23.68 11.32
N TRP A 60 -7.40 -23.05 11.66
CA TRP A 60 -7.40 -21.76 12.31
C TRP A 60 -6.36 -20.82 11.73
N PHE A 61 -6.70 -19.54 11.75
CA PHE A 61 -5.86 -18.43 11.37
C PHE A 61 -5.18 -17.87 12.61
N ARG A 62 -3.86 -17.67 12.50
CA ARG A 62 -3.01 -17.11 13.54
C ARG A 62 -2.62 -15.69 13.14
N THR A 63 -2.76 -14.77 14.08
CA THR A 63 -2.20 -13.42 13.94
C THR A 63 -0.69 -13.51 14.01
N ASN A 64 0.04 -13.10 12.98
CA ASN A 64 1.46 -12.87 13.16
C ASN A 64 1.64 -11.57 13.97
N GLN A 65 1.97 -11.70 15.25
CA GLN A 65 2.10 -10.58 16.19
C GLN A 65 3.02 -9.46 15.68
N PHE A 66 3.96 -9.80 14.79
CA PHE A 66 4.90 -8.86 14.17
C PHE A 66 4.25 -7.94 13.13
N VAL A 67 3.11 -8.31 12.53
CA VAL A 67 2.53 -7.59 11.38
C VAL A 67 1.31 -6.73 11.76
N HIS A 68 0.86 -6.78 13.01
CA HIS A 68 -0.44 -6.24 13.42
C HIS A 68 -0.59 -4.71 13.52
N PHE A 69 0.38 -3.91 13.06
CA PHE A 69 0.55 -2.56 13.62
C PHE A 69 0.51 -1.38 12.66
N VAL A 70 -0.14 -1.42 11.48
CA VAL A 70 -0.25 -0.18 10.66
C VAL A 70 -1.58 0.02 9.95
N SER A 71 -2.70 -0.12 10.66
CA SER A 71 -3.92 0.51 10.14
C SER A 71 -4.85 0.98 11.26
N ARG A 72 -4.36 1.84 12.15
CA ARG A 72 -5.32 2.74 12.80
C ARG A 72 -5.91 3.60 11.68
N ASN A 73 -7.21 3.49 11.45
CA ASN A 73 -7.88 4.30 10.46
C ASN A 73 -7.86 5.76 10.91
N LEU A 74 -6.86 6.52 10.43
CA LEU A 74 -6.62 7.91 10.83
C LEU A 74 -7.82 8.80 10.60
N ASN A 75 -8.64 8.49 9.59
CA ASN A 75 -9.86 9.25 9.33
C ASN A 75 -10.82 9.21 10.53
N THR A 76 -10.91 8.08 11.25
CA THR A 76 -11.79 7.96 12.43
C THR A 76 -11.31 8.75 13.65
N GLU A 77 -10.00 9.00 13.76
CA GLU A 77 -9.44 9.83 14.83
C GLU A 77 -9.61 11.32 14.51
N PHE A 78 -9.49 11.71 13.23
CA PHE A 78 -9.78 13.07 12.79
C PHE A 78 -11.26 13.44 12.90
N GLU A 79 -12.16 12.50 12.64
CA GLU A 79 -13.61 12.70 12.72
C GLU A 79 -14.09 13.00 14.16
N LYS A 80 -13.42 12.45 15.17
CA LYS A 80 -13.73 12.70 16.59
C LYS A 80 -13.36 14.10 17.08
N ILE A 81 -12.52 14.82 16.34
CA ILE A 81 -12.01 16.14 16.71
C ILE A 81 -12.81 17.27 16.02
N GLU A 82 -13.79 16.94 15.17
CA GLU A 82 -14.56 17.94 14.44
C GLU A 82 -15.54 18.71 15.32
N THR A 83 -15.35 20.03 15.38
CA THR A 83 -16.36 20.97 15.87
C THR A 83 -17.37 21.28 14.76
N LEU A 84 -18.61 21.63 15.13
CA LEU A 84 -19.68 21.95 14.18
C LEU A 84 -19.27 23.03 13.15
N GLY A 85 -18.48 24.03 13.58
CA GLY A 85 -17.98 25.10 12.69
C GLY A 85 -16.96 24.62 11.66
N LEU A 86 -16.12 23.63 12.00
CA LEU A 86 -15.17 23.03 11.05
C LEU A 86 -15.90 22.20 9.99
N ARG A 87 -16.96 21.49 10.39
CA ARG A 87 -17.78 20.71 9.46
C ARG A 87 -18.48 21.59 8.44
N THR A 88 -19.01 22.75 8.84
CA THR A 88 -19.61 23.70 7.90
C THR A 88 -18.57 24.30 6.95
N ALA A 89 -17.37 24.62 7.43
CA ALA A 89 -16.30 25.16 6.59
C ALA A 89 -15.89 24.17 5.48
N ASP A 90 -15.76 22.88 5.80
CA ASP A 90 -15.42 21.85 4.83
C ASP A 90 -16.51 21.66 3.77
N VAL A 91 -17.78 21.66 4.16
CA VAL A 91 -18.89 21.55 3.20
C VAL A 91 -18.89 22.75 2.24
N ILE A 92 -18.69 23.97 2.76
CA ILE A 92 -18.64 25.18 1.92
C ILE A 92 -17.43 25.12 0.98
N ALA A 93 -16.27 24.69 1.46
CA ALA A 93 -15.06 24.55 0.64
C ALA A 93 -15.22 23.49 -0.45
N GLU A 94 -15.85 22.35 -0.15
CA GLU A 94 -16.13 21.28 -1.12
C GLU A 94 -17.09 21.75 -2.22
N VAL A 95 -18.16 22.43 -1.84
CA VAL A 95 -19.10 23.03 -2.81
C VAL A 95 -18.40 24.08 -3.68
N SER A 96 -17.57 24.93 -3.07
CA SER A 96 -16.82 25.98 -3.77
C SER A 96 -15.79 25.43 -4.76
N GLY A 97 -15.25 24.23 -4.51
CA GLY A 97 -14.31 23.56 -5.40
C GLY A 97 -14.95 22.89 -6.64
N THR A 98 -16.28 22.90 -6.73
CA THR A 98 -17.01 22.19 -7.79
C THR A 98 -17.25 23.09 -9.02
N VAL A 99 -17.13 22.55 -10.24
CA VAL A 99 -17.39 23.29 -11.49
C VAL A 99 -18.82 23.87 -11.55
N GLY A 100 -19.79 23.18 -10.96
CA GLY A 100 -21.18 23.64 -10.85
C GLY A 100 -21.33 24.96 -10.09
N PHE A 101 -20.49 25.22 -9.08
CA PHE A 101 -20.50 26.48 -8.34
C PHE A 101 -20.13 27.67 -9.23
N VAL A 102 -19.13 27.50 -10.10
CA VAL A 102 -18.72 28.52 -11.06
C VAL A 102 -19.82 28.82 -12.07
N ILE A 103 -20.47 27.77 -12.60
CA ILE A 103 -21.60 27.93 -13.55
C ILE A 103 -22.76 28.67 -12.89
N PHE A 104 -23.09 28.32 -11.64
CA PHE A 104 -24.12 29.02 -10.87
C PHE A 104 -23.82 30.52 -10.75
N HIS A 105 -22.59 30.90 -10.41
CA HIS A 105 -22.20 32.32 -10.31
C HIS A 105 -22.27 33.06 -11.64
N ILE A 106 -21.85 32.42 -12.74
CA ILE A 106 -21.97 33.00 -14.08
C ILE A 106 -23.44 33.27 -14.43
N ILE A 107 -24.33 32.32 -14.17
CA ILE A 107 -25.77 32.48 -14.42
C ILE A 107 -26.37 33.55 -13.51
N TRP A 108 -26.02 33.52 -12.22
CA TRP A 108 -26.51 34.48 -11.22
C TRP A 108 -26.12 35.91 -11.57
N PHE A 109 -24.83 36.18 -11.82
CA PHE A 109 -24.35 37.50 -12.22
C PHE A 109 -24.87 37.91 -13.61
N GLY A 110 -24.92 36.96 -14.55
CA GLY A 110 -25.47 37.19 -15.88
C GLY A 110 -26.94 37.60 -15.81
N LEU A 111 -27.74 36.92 -14.99
CA LEU A 111 -29.16 37.24 -14.78
C LEU A 111 -29.33 38.60 -14.09
N TRP A 112 -28.51 38.91 -13.09
CA TRP A 112 -28.55 40.22 -12.42
C TRP A 112 -28.27 41.36 -13.39
N ILE A 113 -27.20 41.24 -14.19
CA ILE A 113 -26.84 42.23 -15.20
C ILE A 113 -27.93 42.32 -16.27
N TRP A 114 -28.45 41.20 -16.75
CA TRP A 114 -29.51 41.17 -17.75
C TRP A 114 -30.79 41.85 -17.26
N MET A 115 -31.20 41.60 -16.02
CA MET A 115 -32.38 42.25 -15.41
C MET A 115 -32.18 43.76 -15.25
N ASN A 116 -31.04 44.21 -14.72
CA ASN A 116 -30.79 45.63 -14.47
C ASN A 116 -30.52 46.42 -15.78
N ALA A 117 -29.77 45.85 -16.72
CA ALA A 117 -29.52 46.47 -18.03
C ALA A 117 -30.77 46.46 -18.92
N GLY A 118 -31.58 45.41 -18.85
CA GLY A 118 -32.85 45.32 -19.56
C GLY A 118 -33.87 46.34 -19.06
N GLN A 119 -34.00 46.54 -17.75
CA GLN A 119 -34.92 47.53 -17.16
C GLN A 119 -34.58 48.98 -17.58
N SER A 120 -33.29 49.29 -17.72
CA SER A 120 -32.81 50.57 -18.25
C SER A 120 -33.31 50.84 -19.67
N LEU A 121 -33.42 49.79 -20.49
CA LEU A 121 -33.92 49.88 -21.86
C LEU A 121 -35.44 50.12 -21.95
N PHE A 122 -36.21 49.69 -20.93
CA PHE A 122 -37.67 49.83 -20.86
C PHE A 122 -38.14 51.05 -20.05
N GLY A 123 -37.24 51.92 -19.58
CA GLY A 123 -37.58 53.17 -18.90
C GLY A 123 -38.14 53.00 -17.48
N ILE A 124 -37.93 51.83 -16.86
CA ILE A 124 -38.32 51.55 -15.47
C ILE A 124 -37.16 51.95 -14.55
N SER A 125 -37.45 52.43 -13.35
CA SER A 125 -36.41 52.79 -12.36
C SER A 125 -35.46 51.61 -12.12
N ASN A 126 -34.17 51.80 -12.40
CA ASN A 126 -33.14 50.78 -12.22
C ASN A 126 -32.94 50.48 -10.73
N PHE A 127 -32.92 49.20 -10.35
CA PHE A 127 -32.65 48.77 -8.98
C PHE A 127 -31.16 48.94 -8.61
N ASP A 128 -30.25 48.57 -9.51
CA ASP A 128 -28.79 48.75 -9.36
C ASP A 128 -28.21 49.37 -10.64
N PRO A 129 -28.15 50.71 -10.75
CA PRO A 129 -27.63 51.40 -11.92
C PRO A 129 -26.15 51.11 -12.14
N TYR A 130 -25.71 51.06 -13.41
CA TYR A 130 -24.29 51.01 -13.74
C TYR A 130 -23.56 52.17 -13.04
N PRO A 131 -22.54 51.92 -12.19
CA PRO A 131 -21.59 50.79 -12.18
C PRO A 131 -21.89 49.59 -11.23
N PHE A 132 -23.15 49.25 -10.94
CA PHE A 132 -23.57 48.09 -10.12
C PHE A 132 -22.95 48.05 -8.71
N GLY A 133 -23.21 49.09 -7.91
CA GLY A 133 -22.62 49.23 -6.57
C GLY A 133 -23.09 48.14 -5.59
N LEU A 134 -24.37 47.76 -5.65
CA LEU A 134 -24.93 46.76 -4.73
C LEU A 134 -24.37 45.37 -5.02
N LEU A 135 -24.32 44.96 -6.29
CA LEU A 135 -23.72 43.70 -6.69
C LEU A 135 -22.26 43.62 -6.24
N THR A 136 -21.48 44.68 -6.48
CA THR A 136 -20.06 44.71 -6.12
C THR A 136 -19.84 44.58 -4.62
N MET A 137 -20.68 45.23 -3.81
CA MET A 137 -20.61 45.13 -2.35
C MET A 137 -20.91 43.69 -1.88
N ILE A 138 -21.98 43.08 -2.38
CA ILE A 138 -22.37 41.71 -2.01
C ILE A 138 -21.27 40.71 -2.40
N VAL A 139 -20.77 40.78 -3.63
CA VAL A 139 -19.72 39.88 -4.13
C VAL A 139 -18.43 40.02 -3.34
N SER A 140 -18.05 41.26 -2.97
CA SER A 140 -16.83 41.48 -2.18
C SER A 140 -16.91 40.84 -0.79
N LEU A 141 -18.07 40.95 -0.14
CA LEU A 141 -18.31 40.36 1.17
C LEU A 141 -18.35 38.82 1.07
N GLU A 142 -19.06 38.29 0.08
CA GLU A 142 -19.11 36.85 -0.21
C GLU A 142 -17.71 36.27 -0.46
N ALA A 143 -16.88 36.94 -1.26
CA ALA A 143 -15.53 36.49 -1.58
C ALA A 143 -14.62 36.40 -0.33
N ILE A 144 -14.76 37.33 0.63
CA ILE A 144 -14.00 37.30 1.90
C ILE A 144 -14.39 36.07 2.72
N PHE A 145 -15.69 35.78 2.86
CA PHE A 145 -16.16 34.60 3.58
C PHE A 145 -15.71 33.31 2.91
N LEU A 146 -15.87 33.19 1.60
CA LEU A 146 -15.44 32.03 0.83
C LEU A 146 -13.94 31.78 0.97
N SER A 147 -13.12 32.82 0.80
CA SER A 147 -11.66 32.71 0.94
C SER A 147 -11.26 32.25 2.34
N THR A 148 -11.94 32.75 3.38
CA THR A 148 -11.69 32.35 4.76
C THR A 148 -12.05 30.88 5.00
N PHE A 149 -13.21 30.41 4.51
CA PHE A 149 -13.59 29.01 4.64
C PHE A 149 -12.67 28.07 3.86
N ILE A 150 -12.28 28.46 2.65
CA ILE A 150 -11.29 27.73 1.85
C ILE A 150 -9.97 27.63 2.61
N LEU A 151 -9.47 28.72 3.19
CA LEU A 151 -8.21 28.71 3.94
C LEU A 151 -8.28 27.81 5.18
N ILE A 152 -9.41 27.80 5.89
CA ILE A 152 -9.63 26.90 7.03
C ILE A 152 -9.59 25.43 6.59
N SER A 153 -10.30 25.09 5.51
CA SER A 153 -10.35 23.72 4.98
C SER A 153 -8.99 23.27 4.44
N GLN A 154 -8.25 24.18 3.79
CA GLN A 154 -6.87 23.95 3.33
C GLN A 154 -5.91 23.71 4.50
N ASN A 155 -5.91 24.56 5.53
CA ASN A 155 -5.06 24.38 6.71
C ASN A 155 -5.34 23.04 7.39
N ARG A 156 -6.62 22.64 7.48
CA ARG A 156 -7.03 21.35 8.04
C ARG A 156 -6.55 20.18 7.19
N SER A 157 -6.69 20.27 5.87
CA SER A 157 -6.21 19.24 4.94
C SER A 157 -4.68 19.11 4.98
N SER A 158 -3.96 20.23 5.11
CA SER A 158 -2.51 20.27 5.28
C SER A 158 -2.08 19.56 6.57
N GLN A 159 -2.71 19.85 7.70
CA GLN A 159 -2.41 19.18 8.98
C GLN A 159 -2.65 17.67 8.91
N LYS A 160 -3.74 17.23 8.26
CA LYS A 160 -3.99 15.80 8.02
C LYS A 160 -2.91 15.18 7.14
N SER A 161 -2.45 15.89 6.10
CA SER A 161 -1.39 15.43 5.21
C SER A 161 -0.05 15.30 5.93
N GLU A 162 0.29 16.27 6.78
CA GLU A 162 1.53 16.28 7.57
C GLU A 162 1.57 15.10 8.56
N LEU A 163 0.47 14.88 9.29
CA LEU A 163 0.37 13.74 10.21
C LEU A 163 0.44 12.38 9.49
N ARG A 164 -0.14 12.26 8.29
CA ARG A 164 0.01 11.05 7.47
C ARG A 164 1.46 10.85 7.04
N ALA A 165 2.13 11.91 6.58
CA ALA A 165 3.53 11.86 6.18
C ALA A 165 4.44 11.42 7.33
N GLU A 166 4.21 11.92 8.55
CA GLU A 166 4.97 11.50 9.74
C GLU A 166 4.76 10.01 10.05
N LEU A 167 3.53 9.51 9.95
CA LEU A 167 3.24 8.09 10.19
C LEU A 167 3.82 7.17 9.12
N ASP A 168 3.77 7.60 7.86
CA ASP A 168 4.39 6.88 6.74
C ASP A 168 5.92 6.84 6.93
N TYR A 169 6.51 7.94 7.38
CA TYR A 169 7.93 7.99 7.73
C TYR A 169 8.31 7.01 8.85
N GLN A 170 7.56 6.98 9.95
CA GLN A 170 7.78 6.04 11.05
C GLN A 170 7.62 4.58 10.62
N THR A 171 6.65 4.31 9.75
CA THR A 171 6.44 2.97 9.18
C THR A 171 7.62 2.56 8.31
N ASN A 172 8.09 3.45 7.44
CA ASN A 172 9.25 3.18 6.57
C ASN A 172 10.51 2.92 7.38
N LEU A 173 10.80 3.71 8.43
CA LEU A 173 11.93 3.46 9.32
C LEU A 173 11.85 2.10 10.01
N LYS A 174 10.65 1.70 10.44
CA LYS A 174 10.43 0.40 11.05
C LYS A 174 10.67 -0.72 10.03
N THR A 175 10.14 -0.60 8.83
CA THR A 175 10.38 -1.56 7.74
C THR A 175 11.86 -1.66 7.39
N GLU A 176 12.59 -0.55 7.32
CA GLU A 176 14.04 -0.55 7.07
C GLU A 176 14.78 -1.32 8.17
N LYS A 177 14.44 -1.09 9.43
CA LYS A 177 15.01 -1.84 10.55
C LYS A 177 14.71 -3.34 10.47
N ASP A 178 13.47 -3.71 10.15
CA ASP A 178 13.07 -5.12 10.06
C ASP A 178 13.78 -5.82 8.90
N VAL A 179 13.95 -5.13 7.77
CA VAL A 179 14.75 -5.64 6.63
C VAL A 179 16.22 -5.80 7.03
N ALA A 180 16.80 -4.85 7.75
CA ALA A 180 18.17 -4.96 8.23
C ALA A 180 18.35 -6.14 9.19
N GLU A 181 17.38 -6.38 10.08
CA GLU A 181 17.36 -7.53 10.99
C GLU A 181 17.28 -8.86 10.22
N ILE A 182 16.38 -8.96 9.23
CA ILE A 182 16.30 -10.14 8.35
C ILE A 182 17.61 -10.36 7.60
N LEU A 183 18.22 -9.31 7.05
CA LEU A 183 19.53 -9.41 6.38
C LEU A 183 20.61 -9.90 7.34
N SER A 184 20.60 -9.45 8.60
CA SER A 184 21.58 -9.91 9.61
C SER A 184 21.43 -11.41 9.90
N ILE A 185 20.20 -11.90 10.08
CA ILE A 185 19.91 -13.31 10.29
C ILE A 185 20.32 -14.13 9.06
N LEU A 186 20.02 -13.65 7.85
CA LEU A 186 20.45 -14.32 6.60
C LEU A 186 21.98 -14.37 6.48
N HIS A 187 22.69 -13.36 6.95
CA HIS A 187 24.14 -13.37 7.00
C HIS A 187 24.68 -14.41 8.00
N GLU A 188 24.10 -14.50 9.19
CA GLU A 188 24.45 -15.52 10.19
C GLU A 188 24.22 -16.94 9.65
N LEU A 189 23.03 -17.21 9.10
CA LEU A 189 22.70 -18.50 8.49
C LEU A 189 23.62 -18.86 7.32
N ARG A 190 24.05 -17.86 6.54
CA ARG A 190 25.01 -18.08 5.44
C ARG A 190 26.39 -18.46 5.98
N GLU A 191 26.84 -17.82 7.06
CA GLU A 191 28.13 -18.18 7.67
C GLU A 191 28.05 -19.58 8.31
N GLU A 192 26.96 -19.91 9.02
CA GLU A 192 26.73 -21.29 9.50
C GLU A 192 26.70 -22.31 8.35
N GLY A 193 26.02 -21.98 7.25
CA GLY A 193 25.99 -22.82 6.05
C GLY A 193 27.37 -23.03 5.42
N LYS A 194 28.25 -22.02 5.44
CA LYS A 194 29.65 -22.18 4.99
C LYS A 194 30.45 -23.07 5.92
N LEU A 195 30.24 -22.98 7.23
CA LEU A 195 30.91 -23.86 8.19
C LEU A 195 30.50 -25.31 7.97
N ILE A 196 29.22 -25.56 7.69
CA ILE A 196 28.71 -26.88 7.30
C ILE A 196 29.30 -27.33 5.96
N GLU A 197 29.41 -26.45 4.96
CA GLU A 197 30.03 -26.78 3.66
C GLU A 197 31.54 -27.10 3.81
N GLN A 198 32.23 -26.44 4.75
CA GLN A 198 33.63 -26.71 5.05
C GLN A 198 33.80 -28.03 5.81
N GLU A 199 33.00 -28.28 6.85
CA GLU A 199 33.01 -29.53 7.63
C GLU A 199 32.61 -30.72 6.76
N THR A 200 31.61 -30.57 5.88
CA THR A 200 31.27 -31.61 4.89
C THR A 200 32.37 -31.83 3.86
N SER A 201 33.14 -30.80 3.46
CA SER A 201 34.29 -30.97 2.58
C SER A 201 35.46 -31.71 3.23
N GLU A 202 35.71 -31.46 4.52
CA GLU A 202 36.75 -32.12 5.33
C GLU A 202 36.37 -33.57 5.64
N VAL A 203 35.11 -33.83 6.02
CA VAL A 203 34.58 -35.19 6.21
C VAL A 203 34.60 -35.99 4.89
N LEU A 204 34.35 -35.34 3.74
CA LEU A 204 34.49 -35.98 2.42
C LEU A 204 35.96 -36.28 2.07
N GLU A 205 36.90 -35.47 2.54
CA GLU A 205 38.34 -35.70 2.35
C GLU A 205 38.84 -36.84 3.25
N ASP A 206 38.41 -36.90 4.51
CA ASP A 206 38.68 -37.99 5.44
C ASP A 206 38.00 -39.31 5.03
N ALA A 207 36.77 -39.25 4.51
CA ALA A 207 36.11 -40.40 3.92
C ALA A 207 36.83 -40.90 2.66
N ASN A 208 37.44 -40.00 1.89
CA ASN A 208 38.28 -40.36 0.73
C ASN A 208 39.64 -40.97 1.16
N ILE A 209 40.10 -40.74 2.39
CA ILE A 209 41.26 -41.43 3.00
C ILE A 209 40.89 -42.83 3.53
N ILE A 210 39.67 -43.02 4.05
CA ILE A 210 39.18 -44.34 4.52
C ILE A 210 38.76 -45.24 3.34
N PHE A 211 38.32 -44.65 2.22
CA PHE A 211 37.86 -45.36 1.02
C PHE A 211 38.86 -45.24 -0.13
N GLU A 212 40.11 -45.68 0.04
CA GLU A 212 40.94 -46.09 -1.10
C GLU A 212 40.42 -47.44 -1.64
N ALA A 213 39.16 -47.45 -2.05
CA ALA A 213 38.53 -48.51 -2.81
C ALA A 213 38.73 -48.23 -4.30
N PRO A 214 38.74 -49.28 -5.14
CA PRO A 214 39.39 -49.27 -6.44
C PRO A 214 38.79 -48.22 -7.36
N LYS A 215 39.66 -47.47 -8.07
CA LYS A 215 39.33 -46.45 -9.08
C LYS A 215 38.13 -46.86 -9.93
N LEU A 216 36.92 -46.45 -9.55
CA LEU A 216 35.81 -46.41 -10.47
C LEU A 216 36.10 -45.24 -11.42
N ARG A 217 36.37 -45.58 -12.68
CA ARG A 217 36.52 -44.64 -13.79
C ARG A 217 35.41 -43.60 -13.70
N ARG A 218 35.75 -42.36 -13.33
CA ARG A 218 34.88 -41.21 -13.59
C ARG A 218 34.57 -41.22 -15.09
N THR A 219 33.32 -41.47 -15.46
CA THR A 219 32.90 -41.26 -16.84
C THR A 219 33.05 -39.77 -17.12
N PRO A 220 33.80 -39.38 -18.16
CA PRO A 220 34.01 -37.96 -18.43
C PRO A 220 32.69 -37.31 -18.84
N LYS A 221 32.32 -36.21 -18.17
CA LYS A 221 31.19 -35.30 -18.47
C LYS A 221 31.14 -34.82 -19.93
N SER A 222 32.13 -35.14 -20.76
CA SER A 222 32.21 -34.77 -22.17
C SER A 222 31.45 -35.70 -23.13
N LEU A 223 30.98 -36.87 -22.69
CA LEU A 223 30.24 -37.79 -23.58
C LEU A 223 28.79 -37.36 -23.81
N HIS A 224 28.13 -36.79 -22.80
CA HIS A 224 26.72 -36.37 -22.90
C HIS A 224 26.55 -35.17 -23.84
N HIS A 225 27.50 -34.23 -23.87
CA HIS A 225 27.43 -33.08 -24.79
C HIS A 225 27.69 -33.47 -26.26
N LYS A 226 28.52 -34.48 -26.51
CA LYS A 226 28.78 -34.99 -27.87
C LYS A 226 27.60 -35.79 -28.41
N ARG A 227 27.04 -36.70 -27.59
CA ARG A 227 25.83 -37.45 -27.96
C ARG A 227 24.63 -36.52 -28.19
N ALA A 228 24.43 -35.51 -27.33
CA ALA A 228 23.35 -34.55 -27.53
C ALA A 228 23.49 -33.77 -28.84
N LYS A 229 24.71 -33.38 -29.23
CA LYS A 229 24.97 -32.70 -30.51
C LYS A 229 24.77 -33.59 -31.74
N GLU A 230 25.10 -34.89 -31.66
CA GLU A 230 24.81 -35.85 -32.72
C GLU A 230 23.30 -36.08 -32.86
N ILE A 231 22.58 -36.29 -31.76
CA ILE A 231 21.13 -36.53 -31.76
C ILE A 231 20.36 -35.31 -32.33
N ILE A 232 20.78 -34.09 -32.01
CA ILE A 232 20.16 -32.86 -32.55
C ILE A 232 20.42 -32.71 -34.05
N LYS A 233 21.60 -33.15 -34.53
CA LYS A 233 21.97 -33.11 -35.94
C LYS A 233 21.26 -34.18 -36.76
N ASP A 234 21.08 -35.38 -36.21
CA ASP A 234 20.32 -36.48 -36.81
C ASP A 234 18.81 -36.19 -36.83
N ALA A 235 18.32 -35.37 -35.90
CA ALA A 235 16.93 -34.90 -35.85
C ALA A 235 16.62 -33.73 -36.80
N GLY A 236 17.59 -33.21 -37.55
CA GLY A 236 17.38 -32.13 -38.53
C GLY A 236 17.00 -30.77 -37.95
N ILE A 237 17.29 -30.52 -36.67
CA ILE A 237 16.93 -29.26 -35.99
C ILE A 237 18.11 -28.28 -36.09
N ASP A 238 17.99 -27.28 -36.97
CA ASP A 238 18.95 -26.19 -37.04
C ASP A 238 18.76 -25.23 -35.85
N ILE A 239 19.76 -25.18 -34.97
CA ILE A 239 19.80 -24.22 -33.86
C ILE A 239 19.97 -22.82 -34.43
N ILE A 240 18.89 -22.04 -34.43
CA ILE A 240 18.92 -20.61 -34.79
C ILE A 240 19.87 -19.89 -33.82
N LYS A 241 20.98 -19.35 -34.34
CA LYS A 241 21.92 -18.57 -33.53
C LYS A 241 21.26 -17.27 -33.07
N PRO A 242 21.37 -16.89 -31.79
CA PRO A 242 20.92 -15.57 -31.35
C PRO A 242 21.75 -14.46 -32.02
N PRO A 243 21.15 -13.30 -32.33
CA PRO A 243 21.84 -12.20 -32.97
C PRO A 243 22.97 -11.66 -32.08
N LYS A 244 24.13 -11.39 -32.70
CA LYS A 244 25.32 -10.86 -32.01
C LYS A 244 25.02 -9.47 -31.44
N SER A 245 25.00 -9.33 -30.12
CA SER A 245 24.98 -8.01 -29.47
C SER A 245 26.30 -7.28 -29.74
N LYS A 246 26.23 -6.08 -30.33
CA LYS A 246 27.38 -5.20 -30.47
C LYS A 246 27.84 -4.78 -29.07
N LYS A 247 29.10 -5.09 -28.72
CA LYS A 247 29.77 -4.56 -27.52
C LYS A 247 29.74 -3.03 -27.59
N LYS A 248 29.13 -2.37 -26.59
CA LYS A 248 29.40 -0.95 -26.31
C LYS A 248 30.86 -0.84 -25.88
N GLY A 249 31.64 -0.06 -26.64
CA GLY A 249 33.03 0.23 -26.35
C GLY A 249 33.16 1.11 -25.11
N SER A 250 34.20 0.80 -24.33
CA SER A 250 34.81 1.66 -23.33
C SER A 250 35.43 2.90 -23.99
N VAL A 251 35.02 4.09 -23.53
CA VAL A 251 35.90 5.22 -23.23
C VAL A 251 35.31 5.89 -21.99
#